data_AF-A0A9F5MVG3-F1
#
_entry.id   AF-A0A9F5MVG3-F1
#
_cell.length_a   1.000
_cell.length_b   1.000
_cell.length_c   1.000
_cell.angle_alpha   90.00
_cell.angle_beta   90.00
_cell.angle_gamma   90.00
#
_symmetry.space_group_name_H-M   'P 1'
#
loop_
_entity.id
_entity.type
_entity.pdbx_description
1 polymer ?
#
loop_
_entity_poly.entity_id
_entity_poly.type
_entity_poly.pdbx_seq_one_letter_code
_entity_poly.pdbx_strand_id
1 'polypeptide(L)'
;MCSFNLTPEGIGKCLKYVLQWQLPTLVLGGGGYHLANTARCWTYLTAVILGKTLHSEIPDHEFFTEYGPDYVLEITPSCRPDRNEPQRIQEVLNSVKEPLDLRPPKKRGSSCQRVCRETARKLRWGHQESPRQPGCGPRVACTPWSSRGC
;
A
#
# COMPACT_ATOMS: atom_id res chain seq x y z
N MET A 1 -18.39 19.78 3.23
CA MET A 1 -17.09 19.21 3.66
C MET A 1 -16.07 19.47 2.56
N CYS A 2 -14.91 20.05 2.88
CA CYS A 2 -13.79 20.13 1.95
C CYS A 2 -13.23 18.71 1.76
N SER A 3 -13.13 18.24 0.52
CA SER A 3 -12.71 16.87 0.18
C SER A 3 -11.44 16.92 -0.66
N PHE A 4 -10.55 15.93 -0.47
CA PHE A 4 -9.37 15.77 -1.29
C PHE A 4 -9.71 15.35 -2.74
N ASN A 5 -8.72 15.50 -3.64
CA ASN A 5 -8.77 15.13 -5.05
C ASN A 5 -7.72 14.04 -5.36
N LEU A 6 -7.67 12.99 -4.52
CA LEU A 6 -6.69 11.90 -4.64
C LEU A 6 -7.22 10.74 -5.49
N THR A 7 -6.31 10.09 -6.21
CA THR A 7 -6.57 8.86 -6.97
C THR A 7 -5.95 7.64 -6.28
N PRO A 8 -6.37 6.41 -6.59
CA PRO A 8 -5.72 5.19 -6.11
C PRO A 8 -4.22 5.17 -6.38
N GLU A 9 -3.79 5.67 -7.54
CA GLU A 9 -2.36 5.78 -7.89
C GLU A 9 -1.61 6.73 -6.95
N GLY A 10 -2.20 7.88 -6.60
CA GLY A 10 -1.63 8.82 -5.65
C GLY A 10 -1.42 8.18 -4.27
N ILE A 11 -2.40 7.42 -3.78
CA ILE A 11 -2.28 6.67 -2.52
C ILE A 11 -1.25 5.55 -2.65
N GLY A 12 -1.22 4.86 -3.79
CA GLY A 12 -0.24 3.82 -4.11
C GLY A 12 1.20 4.30 -4.05
N LYS A 13 1.49 5.58 -4.36
CA LYS A 13 2.83 6.17 -4.20
C LYS A 13 3.25 6.22 -2.73
N CYS A 14 2.36 6.63 -1.83
CA CYS A 14 2.62 6.59 -0.39
C CYS A 14 2.85 5.16 0.11
N LEU A 15 2.03 4.20 -0.35
CA LEU A 15 2.16 2.80 0.02
C LEU A 15 3.50 2.21 -0.46
N LYS A 16 3.90 2.45 -1.71
CA LYS A 16 5.20 2.02 -2.26
C LYS A 16 6.36 2.58 -1.44
N TYR A 17 6.28 3.84 -1.02
CA TYR A 17 7.31 4.45 -0.17
C TYR A 17 7.46 3.74 1.18
N VAL A 18 6.36 3.37 1.84
CA VAL A 18 6.39 2.62 3.10
C VAL A 18 6.95 1.20 2.89
N LEU A 19 6.52 0.51 1.83
CA LEU A 19 6.98 -0.85 1.54
C LEU A 19 8.48 -0.93 1.22
N GLN A 20 9.08 0.15 0.69
CA GLN A 20 10.52 0.23 0.44
C GLN A 20 11.37 0.15 1.72
N TRP A 21 10.81 0.42 2.90
CA TRP A 21 11.52 0.28 4.17
C TRP A 21 11.85 -1.18 4.51
N GLN A 22 11.27 -2.17 3.81
CA GLN A 22 11.53 -3.59 3.99
C GLN A 22 11.32 -4.05 5.46
N LEU A 23 10.32 -3.46 6.12
CA LEU A 23 9.88 -3.87 7.45
C LEU A 23 8.59 -4.67 7.33
N PRO A 24 8.32 -5.64 8.23
CA PRO A 24 7.02 -6.27 8.32
C PRO A 24 5.93 -5.20 8.46
N THR A 25 5.06 -5.12 7.46
CA THR A 25 4.09 -4.04 7.30
C THR A 25 2.69 -4.62 7.35
N LEU A 26 1.88 -4.13 8.27
CA LEU A 26 0.45 -4.44 8.34
C LEU A 26 -0.32 -3.29 7.67
N VAL A 27 -1.02 -3.58 6.58
CA VAL A 27 -1.86 -2.61 5.87
C VAL A 27 -3.31 -2.81 6.30
N LEU A 28 -3.94 -1.74 6.79
CA LEU A 28 -5.29 -1.78 7.35
C LEU A 28 -6.25 -0.86 6.61
N GLY A 29 -7.51 -1.26 6.61
CA GLY A 29 -8.67 -0.50 6.20
C GLY A 29 -8.85 0.83 6.93
N GLY A 30 -9.87 1.57 6.50
CA GLY A 30 -10.30 2.81 7.15
C GLY A 30 -11.61 3.30 6.54
N GLY A 31 -11.85 4.61 6.63
CA GLY A 31 -13.01 5.24 6.00
C GLY A 31 -13.03 5.10 4.47
N GLY A 32 -14.19 5.38 3.88
CA GLY A 32 -14.44 5.20 2.46
C GLY A 32 -15.94 5.18 2.20
N TYR A 33 -16.50 6.34 1.92
CA TYR A 33 -17.97 6.53 1.91
C TYR A 33 -18.59 6.43 0.51
N HIS A 34 -17.78 6.07 -0.49
CA HIS A 34 -18.25 5.77 -1.84
C HIS A 34 -17.78 4.35 -2.20
N LEU A 35 -18.68 3.38 -2.07
CA LEU A 35 -18.35 1.95 -2.06
C LEU A 35 -17.54 1.51 -3.30
N ALA A 36 -17.97 1.86 -4.51
CA ALA A 36 -17.26 1.51 -5.74
C ALA A 36 -15.82 2.06 -5.79
N ASN A 37 -15.61 3.33 -5.40
CA ASN A 37 -14.28 3.94 -5.37
C ASN A 37 -13.41 3.36 -4.26
N THR A 38 -14.01 3.02 -3.12
CA THR A 38 -13.32 2.30 -2.04
C THR A 38 -12.87 0.92 -2.52
N ALA A 39 -13.72 0.17 -3.21
CA ALA A 39 -13.37 -1.12 -3.80
C ALA A 39 -12.24 -1.01 -4.83
N ARG A 40 -12.35 -0.06 -5.78
CA ARG A 40 -11.28 0.24 -6.76
C ARG A 40 -9.94 0.50 -6.08
N CYS A 41 -9.96 1.38 -5.07
CA CYS A 41 -8.76 1.76 -4.34
C CYS A 41 -8.12 0.55 -3.65
N TRP A 42 -8.89 -0.24 -2.89
CA TRP A 42 -8.37 -1.40 -2.18
C TRP A 42 -7.88 -2.51 -3.12
N THR A 43 -8.57 -2.76 -4.22
CA THR A 43 -8.13 -3.70 -5.26
C THR A 43 -6.79 -3.26 -5.86
N TYR A 44 -6.66 -1.97 -6.21
CA TYR A 44 -5.40 -1.41 -6.71
C TYR A 44 -4.27 -1.50 -5.69
N LEU A 45 -4.50 -1.09 -4.43
CA LEU A 45 -3.48 -1.13 -3.37
C LEU A 45 -3.03 -2.56 -3.06
N THR A 46 -3.95 -3.53 -3.12
CA THR A 46 -3.63 -4.95 -2.95
C THR A 46 -2.70 -5.44 -4.06
N ALA A 47 -2.96 -5.07 -5.31
CA ALA A 47 -2.06 -5.40 -6.42
C ALA A 47 -0.67 -4.75 -6.26
N VAL A 48 -0.61 -3.51 -5.77
CA VAL A 48 0.66 -2.83 -5.44
C VAL A 48 1.45 -3.61 -4.38
N ILE A 49 0.78 -4.09 -3.32
CA ILE A 49 1.42 -4.92 -2.27
C ILE A 49 1.97 -6.22 -2.85
N LEU A 50 1.22 -6.85 -3.77
CA LEU A 50 1.61 -8.10 -4.42
C LEU A 50 2.62 -7.91 -5.56
N GLY A 51 2.98 -6.67 -5.91
CA GLY A 51 3.84 -6.36 -7.05
C GLY A 51 3.24 -6.78 -8.40
N LYS A 52 1.91 -6.69 -8.52
CA LYS A 52 1.16 -7.04 -9.74
C LYS A 52 0.58 -5.80 -10.40
N THR A 53 0.53 -5.83 -11.73
CA THR A 53 -0.24 -4.88 -12.53
C THR A 53 -1.59 -5.52 -12.83
N LEU A 54 -2.67 -4.76 -12.67
CA LEU A 54 -4.02 -5.20 -13.01
C LEU A 54 -4.44 -4.61 -14.35
N HIS A 55 -5.41 -5.27 -14.98
CA HIS A 55 -6.12 -4.69 -16.11
C HIS A 55 -7.05 -3.57 -15.63
N SER A 56 -7.31 -2.61 -16.52
CA SER A 56 -8.21 -1.48 -16.26
C SER A 56 -9.66 -1.93 -16.15
N GLU A 57 -10.11 -2.86 -16.99
CA GLU A 57 -11.48 -3.36 -17.01
C GLU A 57 -11.82 -4.15 -15.75
N ILE A 58 -12.97 -3.83 -15.15
CA ILE A 58 -13.48 -4.53 -13.98
C ILE A 58 -14.14 -5.85 -14.46
N PRO A 59 -13.79 -7.00 -13.86
CA PRO A 59 -14.42 -8.27 -14.20
C PRO A 59 -15.88 -8.31 -13.74
N ASP A 60 -16.71 -9.13 -14.38
CA ASP A 60 -18.11 -9.30 -13.99
C ASP A 60 -18.26 -9.92 -12.59
N HIS A 61 -19.16 -9.35 -11.79
CA HIS A 61 -19.51 -9.80 -10.44
C HIS A 61 -20.81 -9.14 -9.95
N GLU A 62 -21.32 -9.56 -8.78
CA GLU A 62 -22.63 -9.14 -8.24
C GLU A 62 -22.86 -7.62 -8.14
N PHE A 63 -21.80 -6.82 -7.97
CA PHE A 63 -21.89 -5.35 -7.83
C PHE A 63 -21.34 -4.61 -9.06
N PHE A 64 -21.18 -5.29 -10.20
CA PHE A 64 -20.56 -4.73 -11.40
C PHE A 64 -21.22 -3.43 -11.88
N THR A 65 -22.54 -3.31 -11.75
CA THR A 65 -23.31 -2.11 -12.14
C THR A 65 -22.94 -0.86 -11.32
N GLU A 66 -22.42 -1.02 -10.11
CA GLU A 66 -22.01 0.10 -9.23
C GLU A 66 -20.77 0.83 -9.74
N TYR A 67 -20.05 0.25 -10.70
CA TYR A 67 -18.84 0.82 -11.28
C TYR A 67 -19.10 1.65 -12.55
N GLY A 68 -20.35 1.81 -12.96
CA GLY A 68 -20.71 2.69 -14.05
C GLY A 68 -20.28 4.15 -13.82
N PRO A 69 -20.16 4.95 -14.90
CA PRO A 69 -20.44 4.57 -16.29
C PRO A 69 -19.26 3.88 -16.99
N ASP A 70 -18.05 3.96 -16.43
CA ASP A 70 -16.83 3.58 -17.15
C ASP A 70 -16.43 2.12 -16.95
N TYR A 71 -16.85 1.48 -15.84
CA TYR A 71 -16.53 0.09 -15.50
C TYR A 71 -15.01 -0.24 -15.47
N VAL A 72 -14.19 0.77 -15.20
CA VAL A 72 -12.73 0.66 -15.06
C VAL A 72 -12.26 0.87 -13.61
N LEU A 73 -11.05 0.38 -13.32
CA LEU A 73 -10.41 0.45 -12.01
C LEU A 73 -9.87 1.85 -11.69
N GLU A 74 -9.45 2.59 -12.72
CA GLU A 74 -8.91 3.94 -12.59
C GLU A 74 -9.98 4.93 -12.13
N ILE A 75 -9.54 5.91 -11.33
CA ILE A 75 -10.38 7.02 -10.91
C ILE A 75 -9.72 8.31 -11.39
N THR A 76 -10.43 9.04 -12.25
CA THR A 76 -9.97 10.31 -12.79
C THR A 76 -10.11 11.41 -11.73
N PRO A 77 -9.07 12.25 -11.51
CA PRO A 77 -9.20 13.42 -10.66
C PRO A 77 -10.32 14.34 -11.16
N SER A 78 -11.05 14.93 -10.22
CA SER A 78 -12.05 15.95 -10.56
C SER A 78 -11.38 17.29 -10.90
N CYS A 79 -12.13 18.22 -11.48
CA CYS A 79 -11.68 19.61 -11.72
C CYS A 79 -11.67 20.47 -10.44
N ARG A 80 -11.65 19.86 -9.25
CA ARG A 80 -11.63 20.61 -7.99
C ARG A 80 -10.29 21.35 -7.84
N PRO A 81 -10.30 22.67 -7.57
CA PRO A 81 -9.06 23.41 -7.41
C PRO A 81 -8.34 22.97 -6.15
N ASP A 82 -7.03 22.79 -6.28
CA ASP A 82 -6.15 22.63 -5.14
C ASP A 82 -6.02 23.96 -4.40
N ARG A 83 -6.29 23.94 -3.08
CA ARG A 83 -6.18 25.11 -2.20
C ARG A 83 -4.99 25.00 -1.25
N ASN A 84 -4.14 24.00 -1.43
CA ASN A 84 -2.93 23.83 -0.65
C ASN A 84 -1.83 24.74 -1.23
N GLU A 85 -1.75 25.97 -0.75
CA GLU A 85 -0.69 26.89 -1.16
C GLU A 85 0.71 26.33 -0.84
N PRO A 86 1.69 26.41 -1.75
CA PRO A 86 3.03 25.85 -1.53
C PRO A 86 3.72 26.38 -0.27
N GLN A 87 3.53 27.67 0.02
CA GLN A 87 4.09 28.32 1.22
C GLN A 87 3.51 27.70 2.49
N ARG A 88 2.19 27.54 2.54
CA ARG A 88 1.48 26.91 3.67
C ARG A 88 1.93 25.46 3.87
N ILE A 89 2.14 24.71 2.79
CA ILE A 89 2.67 23.34 2.87
C ILE A 89 4.06 23.35 3.54
N GLN A 90 4.96 24.25 3.11
CA GLN A 90 6.30 24.35 3.71
C GLN A 90 6.26 24.73 5.19
N GLU A 91 5.41 25.69 5.57
CA GLU A 91 5.21 26.05 6.99
C GLU A 91 4.78 24.85 7.84
N VAL A 92 3.81 24.07 7.36
CA VAL A 92 3.34 22.85 8.06
C VAL A 92 4.44 21.79 8.11
N LEU A 93 5.21 21.62 7.03
CA LEU A 93 6.32 20.67 7.02
C LEU A 93 7.39 21.06 8.05
N ASN A 94 7.73 22.34 8.15
CA ASN A 94 8.73 22.82 9.10
C ASN A 94 8.25 22.65 10.54
N SER A 95 6.97 22.94 10.82
CA SER A 95 6.42 22.76 12.18
C SER A 95 6.40 21.31 12.67
N VAL A 96 6.35 20.34 11.74
CA VAL A 96 6.41 18.90 12.07
C VAL A 96 7.85 18.37 12.14
N LYS A 97 8.75 18.88 11.30
CA LYS A 97 10.16 18.46 11.25
C LYS A 97 10.94 18.87 12.50
N GLU A 98 10.78 20.12 12.95
CA GLU A 98 11.51 20.67 14.10
C GLU A 98 11.39 19.77 15.35
N PRO A 99 10.19 19.33 15.80
CA PRO A 99 10.08 18.40 16.93
C PRO A 99 10.62 16.98 16.66
N LEU A 100 10.69 16.54 15.41
CA LEU A 100 11.23 15.22 15.06
C LEU A 100 12.74 15.19 15.18
N ASP A 101 13.42 16.26 14.77
CA ASP A 101 14.88 16.38 14.79
C ASP A 101 15.45 16.59 16.20
N LEU A 102 14.66 17.18 17.10
CA LEU A 102 15.02 17.34 18.52
C LEU A 102 14.98 16.01 19.31
N ARG A 103 14.40 14.95 18.75
CA ARG A 103 14.41 13.65 19.42
C ARG A 103 15.77 12.97 19.24
N PRO A 104 16.43 12.54 20.32
CA PRO A 104 17.69 11.82 20.18
C PRO A 104 17.47 10.57 19.32
N PRO A 105 18.41 10.21 18.42
CA PRO A 105 18.27 9.03 17.60
C PRO A 105 18.05 7.83 18.51
N LYS A 106 16.87 7.19 18.40
CA LYS A 106 16.63 5.93 19.12
C LYS A 106 17.70 4.95 18.67
N LYS A 107 18.60 4.55 19.59
CA LYS A 107 19.49 3.41 19.36
C LYS A 107 18.60 2.29 18.84
N ARG A 108 18.98 1.66 17.72
CA ARG A 108 18.21 0.62 17.03
C ARG A 108 18.06 -0.56 17.99
N GLY A 109 17.08 -0.48 18.89
CA GLY A 109 16.89 -1.43 19.97
C GLY A 109 16.51 -2.77 19.35
N SER A 110 17.27 -3.81 19.70
CA SER A 110 17.04 -5.18 19.23
C SER A 110 15.63 -5.70 19.49
N SER A 111 14.83 -5.02 20.32
CA SER A 111 13.45 -5.37 20.69
C SER A 111 12.46 -5.31 19.51
N CYS A 112 12.41 -4.22 18.72
CA CYS A 112 11.42 -4.12 17.63
C CYS A 112 11.68 -5.15 16.52
N GLN A 113 12.95 -5.39 16.20
CA GLN A 113 13.32 -6.47 15.28
C GLN A 113 13.06 -7.86 15.87
N ARG A 114 13.20 -8.06 17.18
CA ARG A 114 12.88 -9.33 17.85
C ARG A 114 11.39 -9.62 17.76
N VAL A 115 10.54 -8.66 18.15
CA VAL A 115 9.08 -8.79 18.09
C VAL A 115 8.63 -9.09 16.66
N CYS A 116 9.14 -8.38 15.66
CA CYS A 116 8.85 -8.67 14.26
C CYS A 116 9.30 -10.07 13.82
N ARG A 117 10.51 -10.51 14.18
CA ARG A 117 11.00 -11.87 13.84
C ARG A 117 10.22 -12.97 14.58
N GLU A 118 9.83 -12.72 15.82
CA GLU A 118 9.15 -13.68 16.68
C GLU A 118 7.67 -13.83 16.27
N THR A 119 7.01 -12.74 15.90
CA THR A 119 5.67 -12.76 15.28
C THR A 119 5.70 -13.43 13.91
N ALA A 120 6.69 -13.14 13.05
CA ALA A 120 6.84 -13.81 11.75
C ALA A 120 7.07 -15.33 11.89
N ARG A 121 7.87 -15.76 12.87
CA ARG A 121 8.04 -17.19 13.22
C ARG A 121 6.75 -17.83 13.73
N LYS A 122 6.00 -17.15 14.61
CA LYS A 122 4.74 -17.66 15.18
C LYS A 122 3.61 -17.77 14.14
N LEU A 123 3.58 -16.89 13.14
CA LEU A 123 2.58 -16.91 12.06
C LEU A 123 2.89 -17.90 10.93
N ARG A 124 3.95 -18.72 11.03
CA ARG A 124 4.42 -19.63 9.95
C ARG A 124 4.53 -18.95 8.58
N TRP A 125 4.96 -17.69 8.53
CA TRP A 125 5.32 -17.06 7.26
C TRP A 125 6.68 -17.63 6.83
N GLY A 126 6.65 -18.66 5.99
CA GLY A 126 7.86 -19.34 5.52
C GLY A 126 8.74 -18.39 4.71
N HIS A 127 9.98 -18.19 5.17
CA HIS A 127 11.06 -17.73 4.29
C HIS A 127 11.48 -18.94 3.45
N GLN A 128 10.89 -19.12 2.26
CA GLN A 128 11.47 -20.02 1.28
C GLN A 128 12.45 -19.21 0.43
N GLU A 129 13.73 -19.24 0.81
CA GLU A 129 14.80 -18.82 -0.09
C GLU A 129 14.82 -19.80 -1.27
N SER A 130 14.42 -19.34 -2.45
CA SER A 130 14.64 -20.08 -3.68
C SER A 130 16.15 -20.19 -3.93
N PRO A 131 16.68 -21.33 -4.41
CA PRO A 131 18.09 -21.47 -4.72
C PRO A 131 18.53 -20.36 -5.69
N ARG A 132 19.65 -19.69 -5.38
CA ARG A 132 20.24 -18.66 -6.24
C ARG A 132 20.54 -19.27 -7.61
N GLN A 133 19.82 -18.85 -8.64
CA GLN A 133 20.34 -18.95 -10.00
C GLN A 133 21.25 -17.75 -10.25
N PRO A 134 22.48 -17.95 -10.76
CA PRO A 134 23.36 -16.84 -11.08
C PRO A 134 22.77 -16.03 -12.25
N GLY A 135 22.42 -14.77 -12.00
CA GLY A 135 22.13 -13.79 -13.06
C GLY A 135 20.75 -13.12 -13.09
N CYS A 136 19.83 -13.37 -12.15
CA CYS A 136 18.55 -12.65 -12.10
C CYS A 136 18.30 -12.00 -10.73
N GLY A 137 17.96 -10.70 -10.73
CA GLY A 137 17.62 -9.93 -9.52
C GLY A 137 16.41 -10.50 -8.75
N PRO A 138 16.18 -10.04 -7.51
CA PRO A 138 15.25 -10.66 -6.58
C PRO A 138 13.82 -10.63 -7.13
N ARG A 139 13.24 -11.83 -7.34
CA ARG A 139 11.85 -12.01 -7.71
C ARG A 139 11.14 -12.71 -6.55
N VAL A 140 10.24 -12.00 -5.86
CA VAL A 140 9.34 -12.60 -4.86
C VAL A 140 8.14 -13.14 -5.64
N ALA A 141 8.01 -14.46 -5.72
CA ALA A 141 6.84 -15.12 -6.29
C ALA A 141 6.01 -15.68 -5.15
N CYS A 142 4.81 -15.12 -4.93
CA CYS A 142 3.78 -15.77 -4.13
C CYS A 142 3.06 -16.77 -5.04
N THR A 143 3.15 -18.07 -4.73
CA THR A 143 2.24 -19.08 -5.30
C THR A 143 1.44 -19.72 -4.16
N PRO A 144 0.15 -20.07 -4.36
CA PRO A 144 -0.61 -20.85 -3.38
C PRO A 144 -0.09 -22.28 -3.38
N TRP A 145 0.16 -22.85 -2.20
CA TRP A 145 0.55 -24.25 -2.07
C TRP A 145 -0.63 -25.14 -2.50
N SER A 146 -0.43 -25.95 -3.55
CA SER A 146 -1.34 -27.04 -3.92
C SER A 146 -1.43 -28.06 -2.77
N SER A 147 -2.64 -28.31 -2.28
CA SER A 147 -2.94 -29.43 -1.40
C SER A 147 -2.62 -30.76 -2.09
N ARG A 148 -1.56 -31.45 -1.62
CA ARG A 148 -1.42 -32.90 -1.82
C ARG A 148 -1.73 -33.59 -0.50
N GLY A 149 -2.80 -34.38 -0.54
CA GLY A 149 -2.94 -35.71 0.09
C GLY A 149 -2.83 -35.81 1.61
N CYS A 150 -3.97 -36.01 2.25
CA CYS A 150 -4.23 -37.24 2.98
C CYS A 150 -5.43 -37.93 2.33
#